data_AF-A0A5J4KJ63-F1
#
_entry.id   AF-A0A5J4KJ63-F1
#
_cell.length_a   1.000
_cell.length_b   1.000
_cell.length_c   1.000
_cell.angle_alpha   90.00
_cell.angle_beta   90.00
_cell.angle_gamma   90.00
#
_symmetry.space_group_name_H-M   'P 1'
#
loop_
_entity.id
_entity.type
_entity.pdbx_description
1 polymer ?
#
loop_
_entity_poly.entity_id
_entity_poly.type
_entity_poly.pdbx_seq_one_letter_code
_entity_poly.pdbx_strand_id
1 'polypeptide(L)'
;MQIEDFQRSLQRGLGRIILYLQEHDATPYQEYILDACLHNNTYDPQSEGNKAQYLYEIIQLTHKESFYREAILHAMATIPPPISEFGDDLDWDVSQFFDFGLIFAQQGDKEARQAMYQLFLKRATRGCEFGAYDLIDLDGLDGFLFVARHLYHIAGSPKDQLDRWYLKTIEERFGHESVLHYIEQATTTEPLLTSFINYPREQKTTLESGDKHVIEDYEYARQLIAEWKVKSSQERQYGAYNLGRLAFWGRRATDETLLLAANDLLNTTSDNILPYLAIFRNRPFPLDYRDVLQWTRNENADIAAQALAALVPVHGPAVRALALQLIHDPERIGDALDLLINNYQEGDHLLIEQFLANLNDPDDFHNTGYSILKIFEQNPTKDCQQALIQLYERDPCAYCREKAVRLLTERQVFPDWMAQECLHDSRPGIREKAQLWLNMTSQL
;
A
#
# COMPACT_ATOMS: atom_id res chain seq x y z
N MET A 1 -18.82 -18.98 16.16
CA MET A 1 -18.68 -17.63 15.57
C MET A 1 -19.93 -17.30 14.77
N GLN A 2 -20.51 -16.11 14.93
CA GLN A 2 -21.61 -15.69 14.06
C GLN A 2 -21.11 -15.49 12.62
N ILE A 3 -21.99 -15.66 11.62
CA ILE A 3 -21.60 -15.57 10.20
C ILE A 3 -20.98 -14.21 9.87
N GLU A 4 -21.57 -13.12 10.36
CA GLU A 4 -21.06 -11.76 10.10
C GLU A 4 -19.65 -11.54 10.66
N ASP A 5 -19.36 -12.08 11.85
CA ASP A 5 -18.01 -12.02 12.45
C ASP A 5 -17.00 -12.84 11.66
N PHE A 6 -17.43 -14.00 11.16
CA PHE A 6 -16.61 -14.86 10.30
C PHE A 6 -16.26 -14.14 9.00
N GLN A 7 -17.23 -13.57 8.30
CA GLN A 7 -17.01 -12.86 7.05
C GLN A 7 -16.06 -11.67 7.23
N ARG A 8 -16.28 -10.82 8.25
CA ARG A 8 -15.40 -9.68 8.53
C ARG A 8 -13.97 -10.10 8.85
N SER A 9 -13.81 -11.15 9.66
CA SER A 9 -12.48 -11.65 10.04
C SER A 9 -11.77 -12.32 8.85
N LEU A 10 -12.52 -13.04 8.00
CA LEU A 10 -12.01 -13.64 6.77
C LEU A 10 -11.55 -12.59 5.77
N GLN A 11 -12.36 -11.55 5.54
CA GLN A 11 -12.05 -10.44 4.62
C GLN A 11 -10.78 -9.70 5.06
N ARG A 12 -10.66 -9.42 6.36
CA ARG A 12 -9.46 -8.79 6.93
C ARG A 12 -8.25 -9.73 6.92
N GLY A 13 -8.46 -11.04 6.98
CA GLY A 13 -7.37 -12.02 7.07
C GLY A 13 -6.87 -12.22 8.50
N LEU A 14 -7.76 -12.15 9.49
CA LEU A 14 -7.43 -12.32 10.90
C LEU A 14 -7.25 -13.79 11.26
N GLY A 15 -6.22 -14.09 12.07
CA GLY A 15 -5.87 -15.45 12.47
C GLY A 15 -6.95 -16.18 13.28
N ARG A 16 -7.90 -15.46 13.88
CA ARG A 16 -9.01 -16.05 14.64
C ARG A 16 -9.88 -17.01 13.83
N ILE A 17 -9.90 -16.89 12.50
CA ILE A 17 -10.61 -17.85 11.64
C ILE A 17 -9.96 -19.23 11.71
N ILE A 18 -8.64 -19.29 11.57
CA ILE A 18 -7.88 -20.54 11.64
C ILE A 18 -8.02 -21.16 13.03
N LEU A 19 -7.85 -20.37 14.10
CA LEU A 19 -8.04 -20.86 15.47
C LEU A 19 -9.45 -21.41 15.70
N TYR A 20 -10.49 -20.73 15.20
CA TYR A 20 -11.87 -21.16 15.36
C TYR A 20 -12.14 -22.49 14.61
N LEU A 21 -11.67 -22.61 13.36
CA LEU A 21 -11.90 -23.79 12.52
C LEU A 21 -11.09 -25.02 12.94
N GLN A 22 -10.02 -24.86 13.74
CA GLN A 22 -9.34 -26.01 14.36
C GLN A 22 -10.24 -26.79 15.34
N GLU A 23 -11.26 -26.14 15.90
CA GLU A 23 -12.13 -26.72 16.94
C GLU A 23 -13.60 -26.87 16.50
N HIS A 24 -13.97 -26.32 15.33
CA HIS A 24 -15.36 -26.23 14.87
C HIS A 24 -15.54 -26.67 13.43
N ASP A 25 -16.72 -27.17 13.09
CA ASP A 25 -17.08 -27.55 11.72
C ASP A 25 -17.11 -26.33 10.78
N ALA A 26 -16.41 -26.44 9.66
CA ALA A 26 -16.34 -25.41 8.62
C ALA A 26 -17.58 -25.37 7.71
N THR A 27 -18.43 -26.40 7.73
CA THR A 27 -19.58 -26.54 6.81
C THR A 27 -20.50 -25.30 6.75
N PRO A 28 -20.86 -24.65 7.88
CA PRO A 28 -21.68 -23.43 7.85
C PRO A 28 -21.05 -22.24 7.10
N TYR A 29 -19.73 -22.27 6.87
CA TYR A 29 -18.98 -21.18 6.27
C TYR A 29 -18.46 -21.51 4.86
N GLN A 30 -18.82 -22.68 4.33
CA GLN A 30 -18.24 -23.22 3.10
C GLN A 30 -18.34 -22.24 1.92
N GLU A 31 -19.50 -21.60 1.75
CA GLU A 31 -19.76 -20.65 0.67
C GLU A 31 -18.92 -19.36 0.82
N TYR A 32 -18.73 -18.88 2.04
CA TYR A 32 -17.92 -17.67 2.29
C TYR A 32 -16.42 -17.91 2.10
N ILE A 33 -15.94 -19.10 2.47
CA ILE A 33 -14.55 -19.51 2.18
C ILE A 33 -14.36 -19.61 0.67
N LEU A 34 -15.34 -20.19 -0.05
CA LEU A 34 -15.26 -20.33 -1.50
C LEU A 34 -15.25 -18.95 -2.19
N ASP A 35 -16.16 -18.06 -1.79
CA ASP A 35 -16.23 -16.69 -2.28
C ASP A 35 -14.89 -15.96 -2.10
N ALA A 36 -14.28 -16.03 -0.91
CA ALA A 36 -12.97 -15.44 -0.67
C ALA A 36 -11.82 -16.06 -1.48
N CYS A 37 -11.94 -17.32 -1.88
CA CYS A 37 -10.97 -17.96 -2.80
C CYS A 37 -11.16 -17.50 -4.25
N LEU A 38 -12.40 -17.22 -4.64
CA LEU A 38 -12.77 -16.81 -6.00
C LEU A 38 -12.61 -15.30 -6.24
N HIS A 39 -12.69 -14.50 -5.18
CA HIS A 39 -12.66 -13.05 -5.24
C HIS A 39 -11.62 -12.47 -4.27
N ASN A 40 -10.74 -11.63 -4.80
CA ASN A 40 -9.75 -10.93 -4.03
C ASN A 40 -10.42 -9.76 -3.29
N ASN A 41 -10.61 -9.95 -1.99
CA ASN A 41 -11.22 -8.96 -1.10
C ASN A 41 -10.19 -8.20 -0.25
N THR A 42 -8.92 -8.20 -0.66
CA THR A 42 -7.89 -7.37 0.00
C THR A 42 -8.19 -5.89 -0.23
N TYR A 43 -7.94 -5.07 0.79
CA TYR A 43 -8.29 -3.65 0.78
C TYR A 43 -7.54 -2.88 -0.30
N ASP A 44 -6.20 -2.97 -0.30
CA ASP A 44 -5.34 -2.48 -1.38
C ASP A 44 -4.42 -3.61 -1.87
N PRO A 45 -4.87 -4.48 -2.79
CA PRO A 45 -4.08 -5.61 -3.28
C PRO A 45 -2.79 -5.17 -3.99
N GLN A 46 -2.73 -3.94 -4.52
CA GLN A 46 -1.53 -3.39 -5.17
C GLN A 46 -0.37 -3.28 -4.21
N SER A 47 -0.65 -2.90 -2.96
CA SER A 47 0.35 -2.80 -1.92
C SER A 47 0.47 -4.10 -1.11
N GLU A 48 -0.66 -4.71 -0.77
CA GLU A 48 -0.77 -5.77 0.25
C GLU A 48 -0.51 -7.18 -0.30
N GLY A 49 -0.73 -7.38 -1.60
CA GLY A 49 -0.75 -8.69 -2.24
C GLY A 49 -2.05 -9.47 -1.97
N ASN A 50 -2.05 -10.75 -2.32
CA ASN A 50 -3.22 -11.61 -2.16
C ASN A 50 -3.17 -12.41 -0.85
N LYS A 51 -4.27 -13.11 -0.54
CA LYS A 51 -4.41 -13.92 0.69
C LYS A 51 -4.39 -15.43 0.42
N ALA A 52 -3.95 -15.88 -0.76
CA ALA A 52 -4.06 -17.28 -1.18
C ALA A 52 -3.43 -18.28 -0.19
N GLN A 53 -2.24 -17.99 0.36
CA GLN A 53 -1.59 -18.86 1.35
C GLN A 53 -2.43 -19.00 2.64
N TYR A 54 -2.99 -17.90 3.13
CA TYR A 54 -3.87 -17.89 4.30
C TYR A 54 -5.19 -18.63 4.04
N LEU A 55 -5.79 -18.39 2.88
CA LEU A 55 -7.01 -19.09 2.46
C LEU A 55 -6.77 -20.58 2.26
N TYR A 56 -5.58 -20.96 1.76
CA TYR A 56 -5.20 -22.36 1.60
C TYR A 56 -5.09 -23.07 2.96
N GLU A 57 -4.52 -22.43 3.99
CA GLU A 57 -4.54 -22.97 5.36
C GLU A 57 -5.98 -23.18 5.88
N ILE A 58 -6.90 -22.27 5.54
CA ILE A 58 -8.32 -22.43 5.88
C ILE A 58 -8.94 -23.61 5.13
N ILE A 59 -8.66 -23.76 3.83
CA ILE A 59 -9.15 -24.89 3.01
C ILE A 59 -8.73 -26.24 3.62
N GLN A 60 -7.49 -26.35 4.13
CA GLN A 60 -7.01 -27.57 4.77
C GLN A 60 -7.82 -27.94 6.03
N LEU A 61 -8.32 -26.95 6.76
CA LEU A 61 -9.17 -27.16 7.94
C LEU A 61 -10.59 -27.60 7.59
N THR A 62 -11.04 -27.40 6.35
CA THR A 62 -12.38 -27.86 5.94
C THR A 62 -12.41 -29.34 5.56
N HIS A 63 -11.25 -29.97 5.33
CA HIS A 63 -11.11 -31.33 4.77
C HIS A 63 -11.90 -31.54 3.46
N LYS A 64 -11.97 -30.47 2.64
CA LYS A 64 -12.68 -30.43 1.35
C LYS A 64 -11.81 -29.81 0.27
N GLU A 65 -10.51 -30.07 0.33
CA GLU A 65 -9.48 -29.50 -0.55
C GLU A 65 -9.83 -29.69 -2.03
N SER A 66 -10.30 -30.88 -2.40
CA SER A 66 -10.73 -31.17 -3.78
C SER A 66 -11.88 -30.28 -4.26
N PHE A 67 -12.86 -29.98 -3.39
CA PHE A 67 -13.99 -29.12 -3.74
C PHE A 67 -13.54 -27.69 -4.07
N TYR A 68 -12.71 -27.09 -3.20
CA TYR A 68 -12.22 -25.74 -3.42
C TYR A 68 -11.26 -25.66 -4.62
N ARG A 69 -10.35 -26.63 -4.73
CA ARG A 69 -9.45 -26.76 -5.86
C ARG A 69 -10.20 -26.82 -7.19
N GLU A 70 -11.19 -27.71 -7.31
CA GLU A 70 -12.00 -27.84 -8.54
C GLU A 70 -12.71 -26.54 -8.89
N ALA A 71 -13.26 -25.83 -7.91
CA ALA A 71 -13.92 -24.56 -8.13
C ALA A 71 -12.95 -23.45 -8.58
N ILE A 72 -11.75 -23.36 -7.97
CA ILE A 72 -10.70 -22.41 -8.37
C ILE A 72 -10.22 -22.71 -9.80
N LEU A 73 -9.92 -23.97 -10.12
CA LEU A 73 -9.48 -24.34 -11.48
C LEU A 73 -10.59 -24.11 -12.52
N HIS A 74 -11.85 -24.33 -12.15
CA HIS A 74 -12.98 -24.00 -13.00
C HIS A 74 -13.08 -22.48 -13.25
N ALA A 75 -12.89 -21.65 -12.22
CA ALA A 75 -12.86 -20.21 -12.36
C ALA A 75 -11.70 -19.74 -13.26
N MET A 76 -10.50 -20.29 -13.09
CA MET A 76 -9.35 -20.04 -13.97
C MET A 76 -9.66 -20.37 -15.44
N ALA A 77 -10.35 -21.48 -15.70
CA ALA A 77 -10.70 -21.88 -17.06
C ALA A 77 -11.77 -20.98 -17.70
N THR A 78 -12.72 -20.51 -16.89
CA THR A 78 -13.94 -19.82 -17.36
C THR A 78 -13.84 -18.30 -17.37
N ILE A 79 -12.92 -17.70 -16.62
CA ILE A 79 -12.72 -16.23 -16.57
C ILE A 79 -12.55 -15.65 -17.99
N PRO A 80 -13.32 -14.62 -18.40
CA PRO A 80 -13.25 -14.11 -19.77
C PRO A 80 -11.88 -13.52 -20.12
N PRO A 81 -11.54 -13.32 -21.40
CA PRO A 81 -10.39 -12.49 -21.78
C PRO A 81 -10.56 -11.05 -21.25
N PRO A 82 -9.47 -10.27 -21.15
CA PRO A 82 -9.53 -8.88 -20.69
C PRO A 82 -10.41 -8.02 -21.61
N ILE A 83 -11.10 -7.04 -21.02
CA ILE A 83 -12.05 -6.15 -21.74
C ILE A 83 -11.30 -5.14 -22.63
N SER A 84 -10.06 -4.78 -22.26
CA SER A 84 -9.19 -3.85 -23.00
C SER A 84 -7.78 -4.42 -23.17
N GLU A 85 -7.24 -4.36 -24.39
CA GLU A 85 -5.85 -4.70 -24.69
C GLU A 85 -4.85 -3.64 -24.18
N PHE A 86 -5.34 -2.43 -23.85
CA PHE A 86 -4.54 -1.30 -23.39
C PHE A 86 -4.52 -1.13 -21.85
N GLY A 87 -5.25 -2.00 -21.13
CA GLY A 87 -4.99 -2.42 -19.75
C GLY A 87 -4.76 -1.34 -18.69
N ASP A 88 -5.84 -0.82 -18.11
CA ASP A 88 -5.82 -0.25 -16.75
C ASP A 88 -6.70 -1.06 -15.76
N ASP A 89 -7.46 -2.06 -16.24
CA ASP A 89 -8.32 -2.90 -15.41
C ASP A 89 -7.50 -4.04 -14.78
N LEU A 90 -6.80 -3.73 -13.69
CA LEU A 90 -6.12 -4.73 -12.85
C LEU A 90 -7.18 -5.66 -12.22
N ASP A 91 -7.21 -6.90 -12.70
CA ASP A 91 -8.11 -7.94 -12.20
C ASP A 91 -7.42 -8.76 -11.11
N TRP A 92 -7.60 -8.34 -9.85
CA TRP A 92 -6.94 -8.94 -8.70
C TRP A 92 -7.40 -10.37 -8.38
N ASP A 93 -8.54 -10.80 -8.91
CA ASP A 93 -8.99 -12.20 -8.84
C ASP A 93 -8.05 -13.09 -9.66
N VAL A 94 -7.62 -12.62 -10.84
CA VAL A 94 -6.63 -13.31 -11.68
C VAL A 94 -5.31 -13.45 -10.94
N SER A 95 -4.83 -12.39 -10.27
CA SER A 95 -3.60 -12.47 -9.48
C SER A 95 -3.71 -13.52 -8.38
N GLN A 96 -4.83 -13.55 -7.65
CA GLN A 96 -5.07 -14.56 -6.61
C GLN A 96 -5.13 -15.99 -7.18
N PHE A 97 -5.67 -16.18 -8.38
CA PHE A 97 -5.67 -17.50 -9.02
C PHE A 97 -4.28 -18.01 -9.37
N PHE A 98 -3.33 -17.13 -9.72
CA PHE A 98 -1.95 -17.55 -9.93
C PHE A 98 -1.31 -18.02 -8.63
N ASP A 99 -1.53 -17.33 -7.51
CA ASP A 99 -1.02 -17.78 -6.22
C ASP A 99 -1.58 -19.15 -5.82
N PHE A 100 -2.89 -19.38 -5.98
CA PHE A 100 -3.49 -20.71 -5.75
C PHE A 100 -2.93 -21.77 -6.69
N GLY A 101 -2.84 -21.43 -7.98
CA GLY A 101 -2.26 -22.31 -8.99
C GLY A 101 -0.84 -22.72 -8.62
N LEU A 102 -0.02 -21.79 -8.14
CA LEU A 102 1.36 -22.01 -7.72
C LEU A 102 1.40 -22.95 -6.51
N ILE A 103 0.57 -22.71 -5.48
CA ILE A 103 0.46 -23.57 -4.30
C ILE A 103 0.13 -25.01 -4.71
N PHE A 104 -0.88 -25.20 -5.57
CA PHE A 104 -1.28 -26.54 -6.03
C PHE A 104 -0.19 -27.19 -6.89
N ALA A 105 0.39 -26.45 -7.83
CA ALA A 105 1.42 -26.96 -8.74
C ALA A 105 2.69 -27.41 -7.99
N GLN A 106 3.12 -26.64 -6.99
CA GLN A 106 4.26 -27.00 -6.12
C GLN A 106 4.00 -28.28 -5.31
N GLN A 107 2.73 -28.64 -5.07
CA GLN A 107 2.33 -29.91 -4.45
C GLN A 107 2.22 -31.06 -5.46
N GLY A 108 2.59 -30.84 -6.72
CA GLY A 108 2.59 -31.86 -7.77
C GLY A 108 1.32 -31.91 -8.61
N ASP A 109 0.44 -30.93 -8.48
CA ASP A 109 -0.78 -30.82 -9.27
C ASP A 109 -0.49 -30.37 -10.72
N LYS A 110 -0.49 -31.35 -11.62
CA LYS A 110 -0.24 -31.12 -13.05
C LYS A 110 -1.34 -30.35 -13.74
N GLU A 111 -2.59 -30.49 -13.30
CA GLU A 111 -3.72 -29.78 -13.89
C GLU A 111 -3.67 -28.30 -13.50
N ALA A 112 -3.38 -27.98 -12.23
CA ALA A 112 -3.17 -26.61 -11.79
C ALA A 112 -1.99 -25.95 -12.51
N ARG A 113 -0.85 -26.66 -12.64
CA ARG A 113 0.27 -26.18 -13.45
C ARG A 113 -0.18 -25.85 -14.87
N GLN A 114 -0.89 -26.75 -15.54
CA GLN A 114 -1.41 -26.48 -16.88
C GLN A 114 -2.37 -25.28 -16.91
N ALA A 115 -3.26 -25.17 -15.92
CA ALA A 115 -4.22 -24.07 -15.81
C ALA A 115 -3.53 -22.71 -15.67
N MET A 116 -2.44 -22.60 -14.90
CA MET A 116 -1.66 -21.35 -14.80
C MET A 116 -1.13 -20.91 -16.16
N TYR A 117 -0.49 -21.81 -16.90
CA TYR A 117 0.03 -21.52 -18.23
C TYR A 117 -1.08 -21.08 -19.21
N GLN A 118 -2.25 -21.75 -19.17
CA GLN A 118 -3.39 -21.36 -20.01
C GLN A 118 -4.00 -20.01 -19.59
N LEU A 119 -4.10 -19.75 -18.29
CA LEU A 119 -4.59 -18.49 -17.77
C LEU A 119 -3.69 -17.33 -18.20
N PHE A 120 -2.37 -17.51 -18.13
CA PHE A 120 -1.40 -16.50 -18.57
C PHE A 120 -1.58 -16.15 -20.04
N LEU A 121 -1.66 -17.16 -20.93
CA LEU A 121 -1.90 -16.94 -22.36
C LEU A 121 -3.23 -16.23 -22.66
N LYS A 122 -4.22 -16.40 -21.78
CA LYS A 122 -5.56 -15.84 -21.94
C LYS A 122 -5.69 -14.42 -21.38
N ARG A 123 -4.94 -14.09 -20.34
CA ARG A 123 -5.14 -12.88 -19.51
C ARG A 123 -3.99 -11.89 -19.54
N ALA A 124 -2.78 -12.30 -19.89
CA ALA A 124 -1.65 -11.38 -19.97
C ALA A 124 -1.90 -10.32 -21.07
N THR A 125 -1.67 -9.06 -20.73
CA THR A 125 -1.77 -7.91 -21.64
C THR A 125 -0.51 -7.06 -21.52
N ARG A 126 -0.46 -5.96 -22.27
CA ARG A 126 0.64 -4.98 -22.14
C ARG A 126 0.66 -4.27 -20.79
N GLY A 127 -0.51 -4.02 -20.19
CA GLY A 127 -0.65 -3.27 -18.93
C GLY A 127 -0.77 -4.15 -17.69
N CYS A 128 -0.90 -5.47 -17.87
CA CYS A 128 -1.13 -6.41 -16.78
C CYS A 128 -0.52 -7.77 -17.12
N GLU A 129 0.42 -8.19 -16.27
CA GLU A 129 1.28 -9.36 -16.45
C GLU A 129 1.22 -10.30 -15.24
N PHE A 130 0.07 -10.32 -14.55
CA PHE A 130 -0.19 -11.25 -13.45
C PHE A 130 0.14 -12.69 -13.87
N GLY A 131 0.79 -13.43 -12.96
CA GLY A 131 1.24 -14.79 -13.19
C GLY A 131 2.65 -14.93 -13.76
N ALA A 132 3.27 -13.85 -14.27
CA ALA A 132 4.62 -13.93 -14.83
C ALA A 132 5.64 -14.45 -13.81
N TYR A 133 5.65 -13.85 -12.61
CA TYR A 133 6.53 -14.28 -11.53
C TYR A 133 6.19 -15.67 -11.01
N ASP A 134 4.91 -16.01 -10.92
CA ASP A 134 4.46 -17.33 -10.44
C ASP A 134 4.94 -18.46 -11.37
N LEU A 135 4.92 -18.23 -12.69
CA LEU A 135 5.45 -19.20 -13.66
C LEU A 135 6.98 -19.31 -13.59
N ILE A 136 7.67 -18.19 -13.36
CA ILE A 136 9.13 -18.17 -13.14
C ILE A 136 9.48 -18.88 -11.82
N ASP A 137 8.68 -18.71 -10.78
CA ASP A 137 8.85 -19.38 -9.48
C ASP A 137 8.66 -20.88 -9.60
N LEU A 138 7.71 -21.32 -10.42
CA LEU A 138 7.39 -22.72 -10.63
C LEU A 138 8.44 -23.45 -11.48
N ASP A 139 8.83 -22.86 -12.61
CA ASP A 139 9.60 -23.54 -13.67
C ASP A 139 10.94 -22.85 -13.99
N GLY A 140 11.35 -21.86 -13.21
CA GLY A 140 12.64 -21.18 -13.34
C GLY A 140 12.82 -20.51 -14.72
N LEU A 141 13.97 -20.79 -15.35
CA LEU A 141 14.30 -20.20 -16.65
C LEU A 141 13.36 -20.66 -17.79
N ASP A 142 12.76 -21.84 -17.69
CA ASP A 142 11.74 -22.28 -18.66
C ASP A 142 10.44 -21.47 -18.52
N GLY A 143 10.04 -21.19 -17.29
CA GLY A 143 8.93 -20.26 -16.99
C GLY A 143 9.21 -18.88 -17.56
N PHE A 144 10.42 -18.36 -17.35
CA PHE A 144 10.84 -17.07 -17.92
C PHE A 144 10.76 -17.05 -19.45
N LEU A 145 11.32 -18.05 -20.14
CA LEU A 145 11.26 -18.08 -21.60
C LEU A 145 9.82 -18.14 -22.12
N PHE A 146 8.95 -18.88 -21.45
CA PHE A 146 7.54 -18.93 -21.81
C PHE A 146 6.87 -17.55 -21.69
N VAL A 147 7.06 -16.86 -20.56
CA VAL A 147 6.54 -15.50 -20.32
C VAL A 147 7.07 -14.53 -21.37
N ALA A 148 8.39 -14.50 -21.57
CA ALA A 148 9.05 -13.61 -22.51
C ALA A 148 8.54 -13.80 -23.95
N ARG A 149 8.37 -15.05 -24.39
CA ARG A 149 7.81 -15.39 -25.70
C ARG A 149 6.40 -14.80 -25.87
N HIS A 150 5.53 -15.03 -24.89
CA HIS A 150 4.15 -14.58 -24.98
C HIS A 150 4.05 -13.05 -25.02
N LEU A 151 4.71 -12.36 -24.09
CA LEU A 151 4.69 -10.90 -24.01
C LEU A 151 5.27 -10.23 -25.27
N TYR A 152 6.26 -10.87 -25.92
CA TYR A 152 6.85 -10.36 -27.17
C TYR A 152 5.86 -10.42 -28.35
N HIS A 153 4.92 -11.36 -28.32
CA HIS A 153 3.91 -11.54 -29.36
C HIS A 153 2.66 -10.67 -29.16
N ILE A 154 2.50 -10.04 -27.99
CA ILE A 154 1.43 -9.07 -27.75
C ILE A 154 1.66 -7.82 -28.64
N ALA A 155 0.66 -7.49 -29.47
CA ALA A 155 0.77 -6.40 -30.44
C ALA A 155 0.95 -5.04 -29.73
N GLY A 156 1.89 -4.23 -30.21
CA GLY A 156 2.15 -2.91 -29.62
C GLY A 156 2.95 -2.92 -28.31
N SER A 157 3.38 -4.09 -27.81
CA SER A 157 4.45 -4.17 -26.83
C SER A 157 5.68 -3.46 -27.40
N PRO A 158 6.29 -2.50 -26.69
CA PRO A 158 7.53 -1.91 -27.14
C PRO A 158 8.55 -3.05 -27.19
N LYS A 159 8.95 -3.44 -28.41
CA LYS A 159 9.87 -4.56 -28.65
C LYS A 159 11.25 -4.33 -27.99
N ASP A 160 11.49 -3.09 -27.58
CA ASP A 160 12.63 -2.52 -26.88
C ASP A 160 12.42 -2.34 -25.36
N GLN A 161 11.21 -2.55 -24.83
CA GLN A 161 10.88 -2.37 -23.41
C GLN A 161 10.32 -3.62 -22.72
N LEU A 162 10.47 -4.83 -23.30
CA LEU A 162 10.32 -6.02 -22.47
C LEU A 162 11.36 -5.96 -21.36
N ASP A 163 10.84 -5.81 -20.15
CA ASP A 163 11.28 -4.80 -19.19
C ASP A 163 12.67 -5.07 -18.61
N ARG A 164 13.46 -4.00 -18.48
CA ARG A 164 14.76 -4.01 -17.76
C ARG A 164 14.67 -4.73 -16.43
N TRP A 165 13.50 -4.62 -15.81
CA TRP A 165 13.18 -5.17 -14.52
C TRP A 165 13.10 -6.71 -14.52
N TYR A 166 12.50 -7.35 -15.54
CA TYR A 166 12.45 -8.82 -15.62
C TYR A 166 13.84 -9.44 -15.75
N LEU A 167 14.64 -8.96 -16.71
CA LEU A 167 16.01 -9.44 -16.90
C LEU A 167 16.83 -9.24 -15.62
N LYS A 168 16.72 -8.08 -14.98
CA LYS A 168 17.40 -7.82 -13.72
C LYS A 168 16.97 -8.80 -12.62
N THR A 169 15.66 -8.99 -12.42
CA THR A 169 15.12 -9.88 -11.38
C THR A 169 15.57 -11.33 -11.57
N ILE A 170 15.56 -11.85 -12.81
CA ILE A 170 16.02 -13.22 -13.07
C ILE A 170 17.54 -13.35 -12.97
N GLU A 171 18.32 -12.34 -13.38
CA GLU A 171 19.78 -12.34 -13.26
C GLU A 171 20.22 -12.29 -11.79
N GLU A 172 19.51 -11.52 -10.96
CA GLU A 172 19.72 -11.49 -9.50
C GLU A 172 19.45 -12.85 -8.85
N ARG A 173 18.46 -13.59 -9.36
CA ARG A 173 18.06 -14.88 -8.79
C ARG A 173 18.88 -16.08 -9.28
N PHE A 174 19.10 -16.17 -10.59
CA PHE A 174 19.71 -17.33 -11.23
C PHE A 174 21.16 -17.08 -11.64
N GLY A 175 21.66 -15.86 -11.48
CA GLY A 175 22.99 -15.47 -11.90
C GLY A 175 23.02 -15.03 -13.36
N HIS A 176 23.70 -13.91 -13.60
CA HIS A 176 23.81 -13.29 -14.92
C HIS A 176 24.31 -14.25 -16.01
N GLU A 177 25.42 -14.96 -15.78
CA GLU A 177 26.02 -15.86 -16.77
C GLU A 177 25.08 -17.01 -17.14
N SER A 178 24.36 -17.57 -16.15
CA SER A 178 23.41 -18.67 -16.37
C SER A 178 22.21 -18.22 -17.18
N VAL A 179 21.65 -17.03 -16.88
CA VAL A 179 20.55 -16.44 -17.65
C VAL A 179 20.98 -16.17 -19.09
N LEU A 180 22.14 -15.53 -19.30
CA LEU A 180 22.65 -15.22 -20.63
C LEU A 180 22.83 -16.50 -21.46
N HIS A 181 23.50 -17.51 -20.90
CA HIS A 181 23.72 -18.77 -21.57
C HIS A 181 22.41 -19.46 -21.97
N TYR A 182 21.40 -19.39 -21.08
CA TYR A 182 20.09 -19.99 -21.34
C TYR A 182 19.35 -19.29 -22.49
N ILE A 183 19.38 -17.96 -22.51
CA ILE A 183 18.77 -17.16 -23.59
C ILE A 183 19.52 -17.40 -24.92
N GLU A 184 20.85 -17.44 -24.90
CA GLU A 184 21.67 -17.73 -26.09
C GLU A 184 21.27 -19.06 -26.74
N GLN A 185 21.14 -20.13 -25.94
CA GLN A 185 20.66 -21.41 -26.46
C GLN A 185 19.27 -21.29 -27.10
N ALA A 186 18.32 -20.62 -26.44
CA ALA A 186 16.97 -20.43 -26.96
C ALA A 186 16.92 -19.61 -28.27
N THR A 187 17.78 -18.60 -28.41
CA THR A 187 17.84 -17.76 -29.63
C THR A 187 18.27 -18.50 -30.89
N THR A 188 18.97 -19.62 -30.75
CA THR A 188 19.32 -20.49 -31.89
C THR A 188 18.07 -20.97 -32.62
N THR A 189 16.97 -21.13 -31.89
CA THR A 189 15.67 -21.59 -32.41
C THR A 189 14.67 -20.45 -32.62
N GLU A 190 14.81 -19.35 -31.89
CA GLU A 190 13.86 -18.23 -31.88
C GLU A 190 14.58 -16.87 -31.93
N PRO A 191 14.83 -16.34 -33.14
CA PRO A 191 15.56 -15.08 -33.32
C PRO A 191 14.92 -13.87 -32.64
N LEU A 192 13.62 -13.93 -32.34
CA LEU A 192 12.89 -12.88 -31.62
C LEU A 192 13.42 -12.62 -30.20
N LEU A 193 14.06 -13.61 -29.57
CA LEU A 193 14.65 -13.46 -28.23
C LEU A 193 16.03 -12.77 -28.26
N THR A 194 16.58 -12.47 -29.45
CA THR A 194 17.90 -11.82 -29.61
C THR A 194 17.93 -10.40 -29.03
N SER A 195 16.77 -9.74 -28.92
CA SER A 195 16.64 -8.44 -28.25
C SER A 195 17.04 -8.50 -26.76
N PHE A 196 16.78 -9.64 -26.08
CA PHE A 196 17.19 -9.84 -24.69
C PHE A 196 18.70 -10.04 -24.53
N ILE A 197 19.39 -10.62 -25.53
CA ILE A 197 20.85 -10.77 -25.52
C ILE A 197 21.53 -9.41 -25.66
N ASN A 198 21.05 -8.62 -26.63
CA ASN A 198 21.60 -7.32 -26.99
C ASN A 198 21.13 -6.17 -26.09
N TYR A 199 20.37 -6.49 -25.03
CA TYR A 199 19.91 -5.51 -24.07
C TYR A 199 21.12 -4.83 -23.39
N PRO A 200 21.21 -3.48 -23.39
CA PRO A 200 22.34 -2.78 -22.78
C PRO A 200 22.31 -2.92 -21.25
N ARG A 201 23.16 -3.82 -20.74
CA ARG A 201 23.35 -4.09 -19.31
C ARG A 201 24.04 -2.94 -18.56
N GLU A 202 24.75 -2.08 -19.30
CA GLU A 202 25.48 -0.91 -18.77
C GLU A 202 24.67 0.40 -18.85
N GLN A 203 23.36 0.37 -18.72
CA GLN A 203 22.68 1.55 -18.18
C GLN A 203 22.60 1.37 -16.66
N LYS A 204 23.68 1.78 -15.97
CA LYS A 204 23.52 2.39 -14.64
C LYS A 204 22.30 3.29 -14.76
N THR A 205 21.28 2.99 -13.98
CA THR A 205 20.11 3.84 -13.83
C THR A 205 20.56 5.26 -13.55
N THR A 206 20.67 6.07 -14.60
CA THR A 206 20.53 7.52 -14.57
C THR A 206 19.07 7.89 -14.28
N LEU A 207 18.41 7.12 -13.41
CA LEU A 207 17.32 7.58 -12.55
C LEU A 207 17.88 8.10 -11.22
N GLU A 208 19.15 7.84 -10.92
CA GLU A 208 19.89 8.62 -9.93
C GLU A 208 20.38 9.91 -10.60
N SER A 209 19.84 11.05 -10.14
CA SER A 209 20.30 12.43 -10.36
C SER A 209 19.87 13.18 -11.64
N GLY A 210 18.62 13.00 -12.07
CA GLY A 210 17.89 14.12 -12.69
C GLY A 210 17.63 15.20 -11.63
N ASP A 211 18.40 16.29 -11.66
CA ASP A 211 18.32 17.48 -10.81
C ASP A 211 18.55 17.31 -9.30
N LYS A 212 19.78 16.96 -8.91
CA LYS A 212 20.26 17.30 -7.55
C LYS A 212 20.59 18.80 -7.38
N HIS A 213 20.66 19.59 -8.46
CA HIS A 213 21.14 20.97 -8.39
C HIS A 213 20.09 22.08 -8.58
N VAL A 214 18.81 21.76 -8.88
CA VAL A 214 17.79 22.80 -9.18
C VAL A 214 16.71 22.95 -8.10
N ILE A 215 16.61 22.01 -7.15
CA ILE A 215 15.46 21.92 -6.23
C ILE A 215 15.62 22.79 -4.96
N GLU A 216 16.80 23.39 -4.71
CA GLU A 216 17.01 24.23 -3.51
C GLU A 216 16.84 25.73 -3.79
N ASP A 217 16.83 26.14 -5.06
CA ASP A 217 16.65 27.55 -5.44
C ASP A 217 15.19 27.96 -5.23
N TYR A 218 15.00 29.07 -4.50
CA TYR A 218 13.67 29.61 -4.25
C TYR A 218 13.04 30.22 -5.51
N GLU A 219 13.83 30.66 -6.49
CA GLU A 219 13.31 31.15 -7.78
C GLU A 219 12.51 30.09 -8.53
N TYR A 220 12.89 28.81 -8.40
CA TYR A 220 12.11 27.72 -8.96
C TYR A 220 10.71 27.61 -8.32
N ALA A 221 10.62 27.74 -6.99
CA ALA A 221 9.33 27.77 -6.31
C ALA A 221 8.50 29.01 -6.72
N ARG A 222 9.13 30.18 -6.84
CA ARG A 222 8.47 31.40 -7.34
C ARG A 222 7.92 31.21 -8.75
N GLN A 223 8.64 30.52 -9.63
CA GLN A 223 8.17 30.20 -10.97
C GLN A 223 6.91 29.32 -10.92
N LEU A 224 6.92 28.25 -10.12
CA LEU A 224 5.74 27.39 -9.96
C LEU A 224 4.51 28.15 -9.42
N ILE A 225 4.75 29.08 -8.49
CA ILE A 225 3.70 29.96 -7.95
C ILE A 225 3.21 30.94 -9.01
N ALA A 226 4.09 31.52 -9.81
CA ALA A 226 3.72 32.42 -10.90
C ALA A 226 2.89 31.70 -11.97
N GLU A 227 3.29 30.49 -12.36
CA GLU A 227 2.52 29.63 -13.27
C GLU A 227 1.14 29.29 -12.70
N TRP A 228 1.05 29.00 -11.40
CA TRP A 228 -0.22 28.77 -10.73
C TRP A 228 -1.16 29.98 -10.82
N LYS A 229 -0.64 31.20 -10.65
CA LYS A 229 -1.42 32.44 -10.67
C LYS A 229 -2.04 32.76 -12.03
N VAL A 230 -1.42 32.34 -13.13
CA VAL A 230 -1.91 32.66 -14.48
C VAL A 230 -2.90 31.61 -15.01
N LYS A 231 -2.93 30.41 -14.43
CA LYS A 231 -3.92 29.38 -14.77
C LYS A 231 -5.34 29.80 -14.39
N SER A 232 -6.31 29.48 -15.25
CA SER A 232 -7.74 29.61 -14.98
C SER A 232 -8.17 28.70 -13.83
N SER A 233 -9.31 29.00 -13.19
CA SER A 233 -9.86 28.17 -12.12
C SER A 233 -10.08 26.72 -12.54
N GLN A 234 -10.44 26.49 -13.82
CA GLN A 234 -10.62 25.16 -14.38
C GLN A 234 -9.29 24.41 -14.57
N GLU A 235 -8.21 25.12 -14.98
CA GLU A 235 -6.86 24.54 -15.07
C GLU A 235 -6.21 24.29 -13.70
N ARG A 236 -6.62 25.02 -12.66
CA ARG A 236 -6.16 24.81 -11.27
C ARG A 236 -6.79 23.60 -10.61
N GLN A 237 -8.03 23.26 -10.97
CA GLN A 237 -8.69 22.04 -10.48
C GLN A 237 -7.91 20.77 -10.87
N TYR A 238 -7.28 20.76 -12.05
CA TYR A 238 -6.35 19.70 -12.49
C TYR A 238 -4.90 19.96 -12.07
N GLY A 239 -4.60 21.09 -11.43
CA GLY A 239 -3.27 21.59 -11.13
C GLY A 239 -2.62 21.01 -9.86
N ALA A 240 -3.21 19.99 -9.22
CA ALA A 240 -2.68 19.34 -8.01
C ALA A 240 -1.18 18.99 -8.11
N TYR A 241 -0.69 18.74 -9.32
CA TYR A 241 0.72 18.51 -9.64
C TYR A 241 1.66 19.64 -9.17
N ASN A 242 1.26 20.91 -9.30
CA ASN A 242 2.10 22.04 -8.89
C ASN A 242 2.17 22.17 -7.36
N LEU A 243 1.07 21.88 -6.64
CA LEU A 243 1.06 21.88 -5.19
C LEU A 243 1.92 20.74 -4.62
N GLY A 244 1.87 19.56 -5.24
CA GLY A 244 2.77 18.45 -4.90
C GLY A 244 4.24 18.80 -5.09
N ARG A 245 4.60 19.47 -6.19
CA ARG A 245 5.97 19.96 -6.44
C ARG A 245 6.43 21.00 -5.43
N LEU A 246 5.54 21.92 -5.01
CA LEU A 246 5.84 22.92 -3.99
C LEU A 246 6.03 22.27 -2.60
N ALA A 247 5.20 21.30 -2.24
CA ALA A 247 5.38 20.54 -0.99
C ALA A 247 6.69 19.72 -1.00
N PHE A 248 7.07 19.17 -2.15
CA PHE A 248 8.33 18.45 -2.32
C PHE A 248 9.54 19.40 -2.24
N TRP A 249 9.45 20.57 -2.86
CA TRP A 249 10.46 21.63 -2.74
C TRP A 249 10.62 22.05 -1.27
N GLY A 250 9.53 22.39 -0.60
CA GLY A 250 9.55 22.84 0.80
C GLY A 250 10.13 21.81 1.77
N ARG A 251 9.94 20.51 1.49
CA ARG A 251 10.60 19.42 2.24
C ARG A 251 12.13 19.48 2.19
N ARG A 252 12.71 20.00 1.09
CA ARG A 252 14.15 20.01 0.81
C ARG A 252 14.79 21.40 0.93
N ALA A 253 13.99 22.45 1.00
CA ALA A 253 14.45 23.82 1.15
C ALA A 253 15.36 23.99 2.39
N THR A 254 16.34 24.89 2.27
CA THR A 254 17.15 25.32 3.40
C THR A 254 16.32 26.21 4.33
N ASP A 255 16.72 26.36 5.58
CA ASP A 255 16.00 27.22 6.53
C ASP A 255 15.94 28.68 6.03
N GLU A 256 17.00 29.14 5.34
CA GLU A 256 17.07 30.47 4.74
C GLU A 256 16.03 30.66 3.63
N THR A 257 15.94 29.73 2.67
CA THR A 257 14.98 29.85 1.55
C THR A 257 13.54 29.59 2.01
N LEU A 258 13.35 28.73 3.02
CA LEU A 258 12.05 28.51 3.65
C LEU A 258 11.55 29.77 4.39
N LEU A 259 12.46 30.50 5.04
CA LEU A 259 12.15 31.78 5.67
C LEU A 259 11.74 32.85 4.65
N LEU A 260 12.40 32.89 3.47
CA LEU A 260 11.98 33.78 2.38
C LEU A 260 10.56 33.46 1.91
N ALA A 261 10.25 32.17 1.71
CA ALA A 261 8.90 31.73 1.35
C ALA A 261 7.85 32.10 2.40
N ALA A 262 8.20 32.02 3.69
CA ALA A 262 7.29 32.38 4.77
C ALA A 262 7.00 33.87 4.80
N ASN A 263 8.02 34.72 4.61
CA ASN A 263 7.83 36.16 4.50
C ASN A 263 6.96 36.53 3.29
N ASP A 264 7.16 35.87 2.15
CA ASP A 264 6.34 36.13 0.96
C ASP A 264 4.89 35.71 1.15
N LEU A 265 4.64 34.59 1.84
CA LEU A 265 3.28 34.17 2.21
C LEU A 265 2.57 35.25 3.04
N LEU A 266 3.21 35.78 4.08
CA LEU A 266 2.63 36.79 4.98
C LEU A 266 2.40 38.14 4.29
N ASN A 267 3.15 38.45 3.24
CA ASN A 267 2.99 39.67 2.45
C ASN A 267 2.09 39.50 1.21
N THR A 268 1.52 38.30 1.01
CA THR A 268 0.68 37.98 -0.15
C THR A 268 -0.81 38.24 0.13
N THR A 269 -1.59 38.57 -0.90
CA THR A 269 -3.04 38.76 -0.81
C THR A 269 -3.80 37.43 -0.71
N SER A 270 -5.03 37.46 -0.19
CA SER A 270 -5.89 36.29 0.07
C SER A 270 -6.04 35.32 -1.11
N ASP A 271 -6.05 35.82 -2.34
CA ASP A 271 -6.33 35.00 -3.54
C ASP A 271 -5.14 34.15 -3.98
N ASN A 272 -3.97 34.32 -3.35
CA ASN A 272 -2.70 33.77 -3.79
C ASN A 272 -1.95 32.96 -2.72
N ILE A 273 -2.55 32.76 -1.55
CA ILE A 273 -1.88 32.09 -0.42
C ILE A 273 -1.79 30.57 -0.57
N LEU A 274 -2.73 29.94 -1.29
CA LEU A 274 -2.82 28.48 -1.44
C LEU A 274 -1.51 27.80 -1.90
N PRO A 275 -0.84 28.22 -3.00
CA PRO A 275 0.41 27.58 -3.40
C PRO A 275 1.56 27.82 -2.40
N TYR A 276 1.56 28.92 -1.66
CA TYR A 276 2.53 29.14 -0.60
C TYR A 276 2.29 28.21 0.60
N LEU A 277 1.04 27.99 1.00
CA LEU A 277 0.71 27.07 2.10
C LEU A 277 1.21 25.65 1.82
N ALA A 278 1.13 25.19 0.56
CA ALA A 278 1.62 23.87 0.16
C ALA A 278 3.12 23.65 0.45
N ILE A 279 3.94 24.70 0.46
CA ILE A 279 5.39 24.63 0.78
C ILE A 279 5.60 24.08 2.19
N PHE A 280 4.74 24.45 3.15
CA PHE A 280 4.93 24.17 4.57
C PHE A 280 4.30 22.84 5.02
N ARG A 281 3.81 22.01 4.09
CA ARG A 281 3.18 20.72 4.43
C ARG A 281 4.10 19.75 5.16
N ASN A 282 5.40 19.80 4.89
CA ASN A 282 6.39 18.82 5.38
C ASN A 282 7.41 19.40 6.37
N ARG A 283 7.38 20.71 6.61
CA ARG A 283 8.35 21.43 7.45
C ARG A 283 7.59 22.47 8.29
N PRO A 284 7.94 22.64 9.58
CA PRO A 284 7.28 23.65 10.43
C PRO A 284 7.36 25.03 9.81
N PHE A 285 6.26 25.79 9.88
CA PHE A 285 6.26 27.20 9.48
C PHE A 285 7.27 27.99 10.32
N PRO A 286 8.27 28.67 9.72
CA PRO A 286 9.42 29.22 10.45
C PRO A 286 9.15 30.56 11.15
N LEU A 287 7.95 31.13 10.98
CA LEU A 287 7.54 32.41 11.55
C LEU A 287 6.34 32.22 12.50
N ASP A 288 5.80 33.33 13.01
CA ASP A 288 4.56 33.31 13.78
C ASP A 288 3.39 32.82 12.91
N TYR A 289 2.75 31.72 13.34
CA TYR A 289 1.71 31.03 12.59
C TYR A 289 0.28 31.51 12.92
N ARG A 290 0.10 32.65 13.61
CA ARG A 290 -1.22 33.22 13.92
C ARG A 290 -2.07 33.49 12.68
N ASP A 291 -1.47 33.98 11.60
CA ASP A 291 -2.20 34.24 10.35
C ASP A 291 -2.58 32.92 9.65
N VAL A 292 -1.69 31.91 9.69
CA VAL A 292 -1.96 30.57 9.17
C VAL A 292 -3.14 29.93 9.93
N LEU A 293 -3.20 30.09 11.26
CA LEU A 293 -4.34 29.66 12.07
C LEU A 293 -5.65 30.31 11.64
N GLN A 294 -5.65 31.61 11.32
CA GLN A 294 -6.86 32.28 10.86
C GLN A 294 -7.35 31.72 9.52
N TRP A 295 -6.43 31.37 8.62
CA TRP A 295 -6.77 30.80 7.31
C TRP A 295 -7.39 29.40 7.38
N THR A 296 -7.26 28.67 8.50
CA THR A 296 -8.00 27.41 8.70
C THR A 296 -9.52 27.57 8.72
N ARG A 297 -10.01 28.81 8.91
CA ARG A 297 -11.43 29.19 8.92
C ARG A 297 -11.84 29.99 7.67
N ASN A 298 -11.04 29.95 6.62
CA ASN A 298 -11.34 30.66 5.37
C ASN A 298 -12.60 30.07 4.71
N GLU A 299 -13.41 30.93 4.07
CA GLU A 299 -14.60 30.50 3.31
C GLU A 299 -14.23 29.61 2.12
N ASN A 300 -13.02 29.76 1.58
CA ASN A 300 -12.46 28.86 0.58
C ASN A 300 -11.91 27.58 1.24
N ALA A 301 -12.59 26.46 0.99
CA ALA A 301 -12.26 25.16 1.56
C ALA A 301 -10.83 24.69 1.23
N ASP A 302 -10.31 24.98 0.03
CA ASP A 302 -8.95 24.57 -0.35
C ASP A 302 -7.90 25.33 0.45
N ILE A 303 -8.14 26.63 0.69
CA ILE A 303 -7.26 27.44 1.55
C ILE A 303 -7.31 26.91 2.98
N ALA A 304 -8.51 26.63 3.51
CA ALA A 304 -8.68 26.10 4.85
C ALA A 304 -7.95 24.75 5.03
N ALA A 305 -8.10 23.82 4.08
CA ALA A 305 -7.44 22.52 4.08
C ALA A 305 -5.91 22.65 3.98
N GLN A 306 -5.40 23.50 3.08
CA GLN A 306 -3.94 23.71 2.96
C GLN A 306 -3.35 24.41 4.17
N ALA A 307 -4.09 25.32 4.81
CA ALA A 307 -3.67 25.95 6.06
C ALA A 307 -3.57 24.94 7.20
N LEU A 308 -4.53 24.00 7.31
CA LEU A 308 -4.45 22.89 8.26
C LEU A 308 -3.24 22.00 7.98
N ALA A 309 -3.03 21.60 6.72
CA ALA A 309 -1.88 20.80 6.31
C ALA A 309 -0.53 21.47 6.61
N ALA A 310 -0.44 22.80 6.48
CA ALA A 310 0.74 23.59 6.82
C ALA A 310 1.00 23.69 8.34
N LEU A 311 -0.01 23.47 9.17
CA LEU A 311 0.09 23.47 10.64
C LEU A 311 0.42 22.10 11.22
N VAL A 312 0.22 21.01 10.48
CA VAL A 312 0.58 19.64 10.91
C VAL A 312 2.00 19.52 11.47
N PRO A 313 3.06 20.05 10.81
CA PRO A 313 4.42 19.97 11.35
C PRO A 313 4.70 20.99 12.48
N VAL A 314 3.77 21.87 12.83
CA VAL A 314 3.96 22.92 13.84
C VAL A 314 3.59 22.40 15.23
N HIS A 315 4.56 22.46 16.16
CA HIS A 315 4.31 22.23 17.59
C HIS A 315 3.93 23.56 18.27
N GLY A 316 2.76 23.63 18.88
CA GLY A 316 2.34 24.82 19.62
C GLY A 316 0.97 24.72 20.30
N PRO A 317 0.77 25.41 21.44
CA PRO A 317 -0.46 25.30 22.22
C PRO A 317 -1.72 25.74 21.47
N ALA A 318 -1.61 26.69 20.53
CA ALA A 318 -2.74 27.12 19.72
C ALA A 318 -3.12 26.11 18.63
N VAL A 319 -2.14 25.38 18.08
CA VAL A 319 -2.38 24.26 17.14
C VAL A 319 -3.05 23.10 17.88
N ARG A 320 -2.56 22.79 19.09
CA ARG A 320 -3.22 21.81 19.97
C ARG A 320 -4.67 22.19 20.28
N ALA A 321 -4.92 23.44 20.67
CA ALA A 321 -6.27 23.90 20.97
C ALA A 321 -7.20 23.78 19.76
N LEU A 322 -6.69 24.06 18.55
CA LEU A 322 -7.43 23.84 17.30
C LEU A 322 -7.71 22.34 17.08
N ALA A 323 -6.74 21.47 17.28
CA ALA A 323 -6.93 20.02 17.12
C ALA A 323 -8.04 19.48 18.06
N LEU A 324 -8.00 19.88 19.34
CA LEU A 324 -9.02 19.50 20.32
C LEU A 324 -10.40 20.13 20.02
N GLN A 325 -10.45 21.26 19.33
CA GLN A 325 -11.71 21.83 18.84
C GLN A 325 -12.27 20.98 17.68
N LEU A 326 -11.41 20.58 16.73
CA LEU A 326 -11.80 19.87 15.51
C LEU A 326 -12.15 18.39 15.74
N ILE A 327 -11.64 17.77 16.81
CA ILE A 327 -11.92 16.35 17.11
C ILE A 327 -13.41 16.05 17.39
N HIS A 328 -14.21 17.09 17.62
CA HIS A 328 -15.66 16.98 17.81
C HIS A 328 -16.46 17.18 16.52
N ASP A 329 -15.79 17.52 15.42
CA ASP A 329 -16.39 17.70 14.10
C ASP A 329 -16.14 16.44 13.24
N PRO A 330 -17.17 15.66 12.89
CA PRO A 330 -17.02 14.46 12.08
C PRO A 330 -16.33 14.71 10.73
N GLU A 331 -16.50 15.90 10.14
CA GLU A 331 -15.91 16.23 8.84
C GLU A 331 -14.42 16.63 8.94
N ARG A 332 -13.94 16.94 10.16
CA ARG A 332 -12.58 17.47 10.40
C ARG A 332 -11.76 16.61 11.35
N ILE A 333 -12.24 15.41 11.67
CA ILE A 333 -11.55 14.52 12.60
C ILE A 333 -10.19 14.06 12.07
N GLY A 334 -10.07 13.81 10.76
CA GLY A 334 -8.78 13.50 10.13
C GLY A 334 -7.77 14.63 10.32
N ASP A 335 -8.19 15.88 10.08
CA ASP A 335 -7.35 17.07 10.31
C ASP A 335 -6.96 17.18 11.78
N ALA A 336 -7.89 16.94 12.71
CA ALA A 336 -7.65 16.98 14.14
C ALA A 336 -6.55 15.99 14.55
N LEU A 337 -6.65 14.74 14.08
CA LEU A 337 -5.67 13.69 14.35
C LEU A 337 -4.30 14.04 13.75
N ASP A 338 -4.26 14.58 12.53
CA ASP A 338 -3.01 15.02 11.90
C ASP A 338 -2.32 16.13 12.70
N LEU A 339 -3.06 17.12 13.20
CA LEU A 339 -2.50 18.17 14.06
C LEU A 339 -1.98 17.62 15.40
N LEU A 340 -2.61 16.57 15.94
CA LEU A 340 -2.17 15.90 17.17
C LEU A 340 -0.85 15.13 16.99
N ILE A 341 -0.42 14.79 15.76
CA ILE A 341 0.85 14.07 15.52
C ILE A 341 2.02 14.75 16.24
N ASN A 342 2.14 16.08 16.11
CA ASN A 342 3.18 16.88 16.77
C ASN A 342 2.71 17.58 18.05
N ASN A 343 1.45 17.39 18.48
CA ASN A 343 0.85 18.13 19.61
C ASN A 343 0.14 17.23 20.62
N TYR A 344 0.37 15.92 20.55
CA TYR A 344 -0.15 14.92 21.47
C TYR A 344 0.33 15.20 22.91
N GLN A 345 -0.53 14.95 23.88
CA GLN A 345 -0.20 14.99 25.31
C GLN A 345 -0.73 13.74 26.02
N GLU A 346 -0.17 13.47 27.20
CA GLU A 346 -0.64 12.40 28.08
C GLU A 346 -2.15 12.52 28.32
N GLY A 347 -2.86 11.39 28.21
CA GLY A 347 -4.32 11.32 28.31
C GLY A 347 -5.07 11.40 26.97
N ASP A 348 -4.45 11.87 25.88
CA ASP A 348 -5.12 11.98 24.58
C ASP A 348 -5.48 10.61 23.97
N HIS A 349 -4.88 9.51 24.44
CA HIS A 349 -5.25 8.15 24.03
C HIS A 349 -6.72 7.85 24.31
N LEU A 350 -7.31 8.40 25.38
CA LEU A 350 -8.73 8.21 25.71
C LEU A 350 -9.66 8.81 24.63
N LEU A 351 -9.29 9.96 24.08
CA LEU A 351 -10.04 10.59 22.99
C LEU A 351 -9.96 9.74 21.72
N ILE A 352 -8.77 9.21 21.41
CA ILE A 352 -8.54 8.32 20.27
C ILE A 352 -9.33 7.03 20.41
N GLU A 353 -9.32 6.41 21.60
CA GLU A 353 -10.05 5.18 21.89
C GLU A 353 -11.57 5.36 21.76
N GLN A 354 -12.09 6.46 22.31
CA GLN A 354 -13.51 6.81 22.19
C GLN A 354 -13.89 7.05 20.73
N PHE A 355 -13.04 7.72 19.97
CA PHE A 355 -13.28 7.96 18.55
C PHE A 355 -13.34 6.64 17.77
N LEU A 356 -12.30 5.80 17.89
CA LEU A 356 -12.25 4.50 17.22
C LEU A 356 -13.48 3.65 17.55
N ALA A 357 -13.92 3.64 18.81
CA ALA A 357 -15.10 2.87 19.24
C ALA A 357 -16.39 3.25 18.49
N ASN A 358 -16.50 4.47 17.98
CA ASN A 358 -17.69 4.96 17.27
C ASN A 358 -17.57 4.92 15.73
N LEU A 359 -16.38 4.62 15.20
CA LEU A 359 -16.10 4.71 13.77
C LEU A 359 -16.41 3.41 13.01
N ASN A 360 -17.44 3.39 12.18
CA ASN A 360 -17.90 2.14 11.55
C ASN A 360 -17.49 1.99 10.08
N ASP A 361 -17.27 3.09 9.38
CA ASP A 361 -16.91 3.05 7.96
C ASP A 361 -15.47 2.55 7.77
N PRO A 362 -15.21 1.53 6.93
CA PRO A 362 -13.88 0.98 6.73
C PRO A 362 -12.86 1.96 6.14
N ASP A 363 -13.27 2.83 5.23
CA ASP A 363 -12.38 3.80 4.58
C ASP A 363 -12.01 4.91 5.55
N ASP A 364 -12.99 5.44 6.28
CA ASP A 364 -12.72 6.40 7.35
C ASP A 364 -11.82 5.78 8.44
N PHE A 365 -12.04 4.50 8.77
CA PHE A 365 -11.22 3.77 9.73
C PHE A 365 -9.77 3.62 9.26
N HIS A 366 -9.55 3.27 8.00
CA HIS A 366 -8.21 3.21 7.41
C HIS A 366 -7.53 4.59 7.39
N ASN A 367 -8.22 5.61 6.87
CA ASN A 367 -7.69 6.96 6.72
C ASN A 367 -7.29 7.58 8.06
N THR A 368 -8.16 7.49 9.06
CA THR A 368 -7.89 8.04 10.41
C THR A 368 -6.95 7.15 11.22
N GLY A 369 -7.02 5.83 11.04
CA GLY A 369 -6.11 4.86 11.63
C GLY A 369 -4.65 5.14 11.25
N TYR A 370 -4.40 5.55 10.00
CA TYR A 370 -3.07 5.96 9.55
C TYR A 370 -2.50 7.15 10.34
N SER A 371 -3.31 8.18 10.61
CA SER A 371 -2.91 9.33 11.45
C SER A 371 -2.67 8.90 12.90
N ILE A 372 -3.52 8.05 13.47
CA ILE A 372 -3.36 7.51 14.83
C ILE A 372 -2.06 6.71 14.97
N LEU A 373 -1.73 5.86 13.98
CA LEU A 373 -0.46 5.13 13.95
C LEU A 373 0.73 6.08 13.93
N LYS A 374 0.65 7.21 13.22
CA LYS A 374 1.69 8.25 13.24
C LYS A 374 1.80 8.95 14.59
N ILE A 375 0.66 9.25 15.25
CA ILE A 375 0.65 9.82 16.60
C ILE A 375 1.45 8.92 17.55
N PHE A 376 1.15 7.62 17.62
CA PHE A 376 1.83 6.71 18.55
C PHE A 376 3.26 6.30 18.12
N GLU A 377 3.57 6.43 16.84
CA GLU A 377 4.94 6.31 16.34
C GLU A 377 5.81 7.48 16.82
N GLN A 378 5.31 8.72 16.74
CA GLN A 378 6.04 9.92 17.17
C GLN A 378 5.97 10.18 18.67
N ASN A 379 4.95 9.68 19.35
CA ASN A 379 4.72 9.86 20.79
C ASN A 379 4.66 8.50 21.49
N PRO A 380 5.82 7.87 21.79
CA PRO A 380 5.87 6.59 22.47
C PRO A 380 5.18 6.63 23.84
N THR A 381 4.11 5.85 24.00
CA THR A 381 3.42 5.63 25.28
C THR A 381 2.98 4.17 25.38
N LYS A 382 2.73 3.68 26.60
CA LYS A 382 2.10 2.37 26.83
C LYS A 382 0.58 2.43 26.78
N ASP A 383 0.00 3.61 27.00
CA ASP A 383 -1.44 3.82 27.00
C ASP A 383 -2.07 3.71 25.60
N CYS A 384 -1.25 3.54 24.55
CA CYS A 384 -1.74 3.29 23.20
C CYS A 384 -2.29 1.88 22.99
N GLN A 385 -2.11 0.97 23.96
CA GLN A 385 -2.40 -0.46 23.81
C GLN A 385 -3.82 -0.70 23.26
N GLN A 386 -4.84 -0.12 23.87
CA GLN A 386 -6.23 -0.40 23.50
C GLN A 386 -6.58 0.18 22.12
N ALA A 387 -6.08 1.37 21.78
CA ALA A 387 -6.24 1.95 20.45
C ALA A 387 -5.57 1.08 19.37
N LEU A 388 -4.35 0.59 19.63
CA LEU A 388 -3.62 -0.27 18.69
C LEU A 388 -4.29 -1.66 18.52
N ILE A 389 -4.88 -2.23 19.58
CA ILE A 389 -5.69 -3.44 19.49
C ILE A 389 -6.90 -3.20 18.58
N GLN A 390 -7.62 -2.08 18.77
CA GLN A 390 -8.76 -1.75 17.90
C GLN A 390 -8.34 -1.60 16.43
N LEU A 391 -7.20 -0.98 16.16
CA LEU A 391 -6.65 -0.87 14.80
C LEU A 391 -6.35 -2.25 14.21
N TYR A 392 -5.73 -3.16 14.98
CA TYR A 392 -5.53 -4.54 14.53
C TYR A 392 -6.87 -5.24 14.22
N GLU A 393 -7.86 -5.16 15.10
CA GLU A 393 -9.10 -5.92 14.90
C GLU A 393 -9.97 -5.40 13.76
N ARG A 394 -9.84 -4.11 13.42
CA ARG A 394 -10.84 -3.41 12.59
C ARG A 394 -10.31 -2.78 11.32
N ASP A 395 -9.02 -2.44 11.24
CA ASP A 395 -8.47 -1.83 10.03
C ASP A 395 -8.48 -2.83 8.86
N PRO A 396 -9.09 -2.48 7.72
CA PRO A 396 -9.14 -3.36 6.56
C PRO A 396 -7.74 -3.59 5.96
N CYS A 397 -6.81 -2.64 6.10
CA CYS A 397 -5.47 -2.71 5.53
C CYS A 397 -4.51 -3.51 6.42
N ALA A 398 -3.94 -4.58 5.86
CA ALA A 398 -2.97 -5.43 6.53
C ALA A 398 -1.67 -4.70 6.92
N TYR A 399 -1.24 -3.67 6.19
CA TYR A 399 -0.08 -2.85 6.60
C TYR A 399 -0.37 -2.00 7.83
N CYS A 400 -1.55 -1.39 7.91
CA CYS A 400 -1.95 -0.64 9.10
C CYS A 400 -2.01 -1.57 10.32
N ARG A 401 -2.59 -2.76 10.17
CA ARG A 401 -2.56 -3.80 11.21
C ARG A 401 -1.14 -4.22 11.59
N GLU A 402 -0.26 -4.44 10.60
CA GLU A 402 1.13 -4.81 10.84
C GLU A 402 1.89 -3.72 11.60
N LYS A 403 1.64 -2.46 11.25
CA LYS A 403 2.20 -1.31 11.97
C LYS A 403 1.65 -1.22 13.40
N ALA A 404 0.37 -1.51 13.63
CA ALA A 404 -0.21 -1.57 14.96
C ALA A 404 0.47 -2.65 15.83
N VAL A 405 0.62 -3.86 15.29
CA VAL A 405 1.34 -4.98 15.95
C VAL A 405 2.79 -4.59 16.25
N ARG A 406 3.50 -3.97 15.30
CA ARG A 406 4.87 -3.48 15.53
C ARG A 406 4.91 -2.50 16.71
N LEU A 407 4.01 -1.52 16.76
CA LEU A 407 3.97 -0.55 17.85
C LEU A 407 3.64 -1.22 19.20
N LEU A 408 2.69 -2.17 19.24
CA LEU A 408 2.40 -2.96 20.44
C LEU A 408 3.65 -3.68 20.97
N THR A 409 4.41 -4.33 20.08
CA THR A 409 5.66 -5.03 20.39
C THR A 409 6.74 -4.06 20.90
N GLU A 410 6.99 -2.97 20.17
CA GLU A 410 8.01 -1.97 20.55
C GLU A 410 7.71 -1.30 21.90
N ARG A 411 6.44 -1.17 22.28
CA ARG A 411 6.01 -0.58 23.55
C ARG A 411 5.87 -1.60 24.67
N GLN A 412 6.14 -2.89 24.39
CA GLN A 412 6.02 -4.01 25.34
C GLN A 412 4.62 -4.10 25.96
N VAL A 413 3.59 -3.88 25.14
CA VAL A 413 2.17 -3.98 25.51
C VAL A 413 1.40 -4.90 24.55
N PHE A 414 2.10 -5.78 23.84
CA PHE A 414 1.47 -6.75 22.94
C PHE A 414 0.82 -7.89 23.74
N PRO A 415 -0.51 -8.07 23.72
CA PRO A 415 -1.14 -9.12 24.53
C PRO A 415 -0.85 -10.51 23.97
N ASP A 416 -0.54 -11.49 24.83
CA ASP A 416 -0.22 -12.85 24.40
C ASP A 416 -1.39 -13.52 23.64
N TRP A 417 -2.64 -13.29 24.05
CA TRP A 417 -3.81 -13.82 23.32
C TRP A 417 -3.84 -13.34 21.86
N MET A 418 -3.45 -12.08 21.64
CA MET A 418 -3.42 -11.46 20.32
C MET A 418 -2.21 -11.95 19.54
N ALA A 419 -1.07 -12.15 20.21
CA ALA A 419 0.10 -12.76 19.58
C ALA A 419 -0.18 -14.19 19.10
N GLN A 420 -0.90 -15.01 19.88
CA GLN A 420 -1.33 -16.35 19.44
C GLN A 420 -2.22 -16.29 18.21
N GLU A 421 -3.16 -15.33 18.14
CA GLU A 421 -3.96 -15.10 16.94
C GLU A 421 -3.09 -14.68 15.75
N CYS A 422 -2.18 -13.72 15.95
CA CYS A 422 -1.32 -13.15 14.92
C CYS A 422 -0.38 -14.18 14.26
N LEU A 423 -0.09 -15.33 14.90
CA LEU A 423 0.63 -16.44 14.25
C LEU A 423 -0.07 -16.98 12.99
N HIS A 424 -1.37 -16.73 12.87
CA HIS A 424 -2.22 -17.20 11.77
C HIS A 424 -2.72 -16.08 10.86
N ASP A 425 -2.31 -14.82 11.07
CA ASP A 425 -2.75 -13.67 10.27
C ASP A 425 -2.38 -13.80 8.79
N SER A 426 -3.16 -13.26 7.86
CA SER A 426 -2.85 -13.34 6.43
C SER A 426 -1.55 -12.65 6.02
N ARG A 427 -1.05 -11.72 6.85
CA ARG A 427 0.19 -10.98 6.59
C ARG A 427 1.40 -11.68 7.23
N PRO A 428 2.42 -12.11 6.44
CA PRO A 428 3.62 -12.76 6.99
C PRO A 428 4.38 -11.93 8.02
N GLY A 429 4.46 -10.60 7.80
CA GLY A 429 5.13 -9.68 8.72
C GLY A 429 4.45 -9.57 10.10
N ILE A 430 3.15 -9.87 10.20
CA ILE A 430 2.43 -9.97 11.48
C ILE A 430 2.79 -11.27 12.19
N ARG A 431 2.79 -12.40 11.46
CA ARG A 431 3.17 -13.72 11.98
C ARG A 431 4.59 -13.71 12.57
N GLU A 432 5.54 -13.11 11.87
CA GLU A 432 6.94 -13.00 12.31
C GLU A 432 7.04 -12.25 13.66
N LYS A 433 6.37 -11.10 13.79
CA LYS A 433 6.40 -10.29 15.02
C LYS A 433 5.76 -11.03 16.19
N ALA A 434 4.67 -11.75 15.95
CA ALA A 434 4.03 -12.61 16.93
C ALA A 434 4.94 -13.74 17.41
N GLN A 435 5.60 -14.43 16.48
CA GLN A 435 6.53 -15.50 16.80
C GLN A 435 7.71 -14.99 17.65
N LEU A 436 8.28 -13.85 17.28
CA LEU A 436 9.36 -13.22 18.05
C LEU A 436 8.90 -12.85 19.46
N TRP A 437 7.70 -12.25 19.60
CA TRP A 437 7.13 -11.90 20.90
C TRP A 437 6.96 -13.11 21.81
N LEU A 438 6.29 -14.16 21.33
CA LEU A 438 6.02 -15.36 22.12
C LEU A 438 7.30 -16.11 22.52
N ASN A 439 8.32 -16.11 21.67
CA ASN A 439 9.63 -16.66 22.01
C ASN A 439 10.31 -15.89 23.15
N MET A 440 10.15 -14.57 23.19
CA MET A 440 10.71 -13.73 24.25
C MET A 440 9.96 -13.90 25.56
N THR A 441 8.62 -13.98 25.54
CA THR A 441 7.81 -14.09 26.77
C THR A 441 7.85 -15.50 27.37
N SER A 442 8.04 -16.54 26.56
CA SER A 442 8.18 -17.93 27.06
C SER A 442 9.50 -18.22 27.77
N GLN A 443 10.47 -17.30 27.71
CA GLN A 443 11.79 -17.43 28.37
C GLN A 443 11.88 -16.68 29.71
N LEU A 444 10.83 -15.91 30.06
CA LEU A 444 10.69 -15.18 31.33
C LEU A 444 9.85 -15.99 32.31
#